data_AF-A0A953Z1Z4-F1
#
_entry.id   AF-A0A953Z1Z4-F1
#
_cell.length_a   1.000
_cell.length_b   1.000
_cell.length_c   1.000
_cell.angle_alpha   90.00
_cell.angle_beta   90.00
_cell.angle_gamma   90.00
#
_symmetry.space_group_name_H-M   'P 1'
#
loop_
_entity.id
_entity.type
_entity.pdbx_description
1 polymer ?
#
loop_
_entity_poly.entity_id
_entity_poly.type
_entity_poly.pdbx_seq_one_letter_code
_entity_poly.pdbx_strand_id
1 'polypeptide(L)'
;MKSGLVVFALAICALLLSGCITTVADVEQEVRETPWWFLEAEFSTRVTYVAPASSANELEDGTKLRPILGLQRAVEIAKHGDLLLLQEGTYDLIPQAYVERRVGNAADADYRAEISVSVGLLIEGKALSIIGSGAAKTVIKTNANYGVLFENAGRSQLKNLTLTGGVRGKDGRSTDAALVVRYSWLAVEDCHIVDNNRAEEGGATYPGVIGVCGREGSALMVRRCTIRGNTWDGVALYRSDPEVRESQARALIEDCDISQGNGVGVGVTWDAFGMVVRTKVHNYWKGIGAFGNSVLRVYNSSVFNQRGWGIVATGDAYMEASNNVIFSNGTTGMAAWSSNARGVFRNNIIANNG
;
A
#
# COMPACT_ATOMS: atom_id res chain seq x y z
N MET A 1 -14.04 -18.11 55.28
CA MET A 1 -14.02 -16.72 54.76
C MET A 1 -12.66 -16.44 54.12
N LYS A 2 -12.52 -16.76 52.84
CA LYS A 2 -11.44 -16.34 51.96
C LYS A 2 -12.05 -16.23 50.57
N SER A 3 -12.19 -15.01 50.08
CA SER A 3 -12.74 -14.68 48.77
C SER A 3 -11.95 -13.50 48.23
N GLY A 4 -11.41 -13.64 47.02
CA GLY A 4 -10.76 -12.53 46.34
C GLY A 4 -9.90 -12.98 45.17
N LEU A 5 -10.51 -12.98 43.98
CA LEU A 5 -9.90 -12.62 42.70
C LEU A 5 -8.76 -13.50 42.13
N VAL A 6 -9.10 -14.55 41.38
CA VAL A 6 -8.40 -14.95 40.13
C VAL A 6 -9.39 -15.72 39.24
N VAL A 7 -10.14 -15.00 38.40
CA VAL A 7 -10.85 -15.58 37.24
C VAL A 7 -10.82 -14.55 36.12
N PHE A 8 -9.70 -14.45 35.41
CA PHE A 8 -9.59 -13.79 34.10
C PHE A 8 -8.24 -14.16 33.46
N ALA A 9 -8.04 -15.44 33.13
CA ALA A 9 -6.85 -15.89 32.38
C ALA A 9 -7.02 -17.23 31.63
N LEU A 10 -8.24 -17.73 31.44
CA LEU A 10 -8.47 -19.08 30.87
C LEU A 10 -9.59 -19.10 29.82
N ALA A 11 -9.56 -18.15 28.88
CA ALA A 11 -10.46 -18.14 27.73
C ALA A 11 -9.79 -17.77 26.39
N ILE A 12 -8.45 -17.78 26.30
CA ILE A 12 -7.73 -17.48 25.03
C ILE A 12 -6.81 -18.63 24.57
N CYS A 13 -6.67 -19.71 25.36
CA CYS A 13 -5.78 -20.84 25.01
C CYS A 13 -6.46 -22.04 24.33
N ALA A 14 -7.71 -21.95 23.89
CA ALA A 14 -8.44 -23.08 23.29
C ALA A 14 -8.89 -22.88 21.82
N LEU A 15 -8.27 -21.96 21.08
CA LEU A 15 -8.51 -21.75 19.65
C LEU A 15 -7.27 -21.98 18.76
N LEU A 16 -6.19 -22.55 19.30
CA LEU A 16 -4.92 -22.76 18.58
C LEU A 16 -4.62 -24.23 18.23
N LEU A 17 -5.62 -25.12 18.21
CA LEU A 17 -5.44 -26.53 17.85
C LEU A 17 -6.53 -27.05 16.89
N SER A 18 -6.58 -26.47 15.70
CA SER A 18 -6.99 -27.12 14.43
C SER A 18 -6.63 -26.13 13.32
N GLY A 19 -5.56 -26.31 12.55
CA GLY A 19 -5.58 -27.27 11.45
C GLY A 19 -6.49 -26.75 10.34
N CYS A 20 -5.89 -26.09 9.33
CA CYS A 20 -6.49 -25.61 8.07
C CYS A 20 -7.44 -24.40 8.12
N ILE A 21 -6.96 -23.23 7.69
CA ILE A 21 -7.80 -22.27 6.94
C ILE A 21 -7.94 -22.88 5.54
N THR A 22 -8.98 -23.67 5.30
CA THR A 22 -9.21 -24.35 4.01
C THR A 22 -10.41 -23.82 3.25
N THR A 23 -11.19 -22.88 3.81
CA THR A 23 -12.43 -22.44 3.18
C THR A 23 -12.54 -20.92 3.09
N VAL A 24 -13.27 -20.45 2.06
CA VAL A 24 -13.65 -19.04 1.90
C VAL A 24 -14.44 -18.52 3.10
N ALA A 25 -15.13 -19.42 3.84
CA ALA A 25 -15.89 -19.08 5.03
C ALA A 25 -15.01 -18.65 6.21
N ASP A 26 -13.83 -19.25 6.38
CA ASP A 26 -12.88 -18.90 7.44
C ASP A 26 -12.30 -17.49 7.20
N VAL A 27 -12.02 -17.15 5.93
CA VAL A 27 -11.59 -15.81 5.51
C VAL A 27 -12.73 -14.79 5.58
N GLU A 28 -13.99 -15.20 5.33
CA GLU A 28 -15.17 -14.35 5.54
C GLU A 28 -15.38 -14.01 7.01
N GLN A 29 -15.19 -14.97 7.91
CA GLN A 29 -15.31 -14.78 9.35
C GLN A 29 -14.19 -13.86 9.86
N GLU A 30 -12.94 -14.11 9.50
CA GLU A 30 -11.80 -13.30 9.95
C GLU A 30 -11.86 -11.86 9.42
N VAL A 31 -12.33 -11.62 8.19
CA VAL A 31 -12.47 -10.25 7.65
C VAL A 31 -13.66 -9.50 8.27
N ARG A 32 -14.70 -10.21 8.70
CA ARG A 32 -15.83 -9.61 9.44
C ARG A 32 -15.50 -9.37 10.90
N GLU A 33 -14.70 -10.24 11.51
CA GLU A 33 -14.41 -10.24 12.95
C GLU A 33 -13.12 -9.50 13.31
N THR A 34 -12.18 -9.32 12.38
CA THR A 34 -11.02 -8.43 12.58
C THR A 34 -11.50 -6.99 12.43
N PRO A 35 -11.67 -6.23 13.53
CA PRO A 35 -12.20 -4.90 13.45
C PRO A 35 -11.11 -4.00 12.87
N TRP A 36 -11.24 -3.66 11.58
CA TRP A 36 -10.37 -2.68 10.89
C TRP A 36 -10.31 -1.31 11.61
N TRP A 37 -11.23 -1.07 12.53
CA TRP A 37 -11.45 0.17 13.28
C TRP A 37 -10.86 0.18 14.70
N PHE A 38 -10.24 -0.91 15.17
CA PHE A 38 -9.57 -0.95 16.48
C PHE A 38 -8.05 -0.96 16.31
N LEU A 39 -7.42 0.18 16.03
CA LEU A 39 -5.97 0.36 16.21
C LEU A 39 -5.67 1.85 16.39
N GLU A 40 -6.03 2.41 17.54
CA GLU A 40 -5.28 3.58 18.03
C GLU A 40 -3.84 3.09 18.23
N ALA A 41 -2.91 3.57 17.41
CA ALA A 41 -1.52 3.24 17.64
C ALA A 41 -1.10 3.84 18.99
N GLU A 42 -0.42 3.04 19.80
CA GLU A 42 0.25 3.51 21.01
C GLU A 42 1.42 4.40 20.57
N PHE A 43 1.13 5.66 20.26
CA PHE A 43 2.14 6.62 19.84
C PHE A 43 2.88 7.17 21.06
N SER A 44 4.20 7.23 20.93
CA SER A 44 5.08 8.01 21.82
C SER A 44 4.79 9.50 21.61
N THR A 45 4.75 10.26 22.69
CA THR A 45 4.28 11.65 22.75
C THR A 45 5.25 12.69 22.19
N ARG A 46 6.44 12.29 21.69
CA ARG A 46 7.40 13.27 21.17
C ARG A 46 6.98 13.78 19.80
N VAL A 47 6.67 15.07 19.75
CA VAL A 47 6.41 15.81 18.51
C VAL A 47 7.70 16.46 18.03
N THR A 48 8.07 16.21 16.78
CA THR A 48 9.21 16.82 16.10
C THR A 48 8.70 17.60 14.90
N TYR A 49 8.97 18.89 14.84
CA TYR A 49 8.71 19.72 13.67
C TYR A 49 9.87 19.57 12.69
N VAL A 50 9.53 19.40 11.42
CA VAL A 50 10.51 19.20 10.34
C VAL A 50 10.26 20.22 9.26
N ALA A 51 11.29 20.94 8.83
CA ALA A 51 11.24 21.86 7.71
C ALA A 51 12.01 21.29 6.51
N PRO A 52 11.71 21.73 5.28
CA PRO A 52 12.57 21.45 4.13
C PRO A 52 14.03 21.81 4.43
N ALA A 53 14.96 21.07 3.84
CA ALA A 53 16.38 21.41 3.99
C ALA A 53 16.62 22.83 3.43
N SER A 54 17.28 23.67 4.23
CA SER A 54 17.75 24.99 3.81
C SER A 54 19.27 25.03 3.91
N SER A 55 19.91 25.97 3.21
CA SER A 55 21.37 26.11 3.21
C SER A 55 21.95 26.71 4.50
N ALA A 56 21.13 26.99 5.52
CA ALA A 56 21.56 27.68 6.74
C ALA A 56 21.91 26.69 7.86
N ASN A 57 23.11 26.85 8.43
CA ASN A 57 23.54 26.18 9.67
C ASN A 57 22.82 26.82 10.86
N GLU A 58 21.59 26.39 11.13
CA GLU A 58 20.86 26.78 12.33
C GLU A 58 20.93 25.68 13.39
N LEU A 59 20.82 26.07 14.67
CA LEU A 59 20.71 25.11 15.77
C LEU A 59 19.32 24.48 15.73
N GLU A 60 19.25 23.17 15.46
CA GLU A 60 18.01 22.40 15.39
C GLU A 60 17.71 21.69 16.72
N ASP A 61 16.49 21.79 17.24
CA ASP A 61 16.05 21.01 18.42
C ASP A 61 14.73 20.26 18.20
N GLY A 62 14.13 20.39 17.01
CA GLY A 62 12.88 19.76 16.63
C GLY A 62 11.63 20.46 17.18
N THR A 63 11.77 21.62 17.81
CA THR A 63 10.64 22.48 18.18
C THR A 63 10.11 23.23 16.97
N LYS A 64 8.91 23.82 17.09
CA LYS A 64 8.30 24.62 16.02
C LYS A 64 9.16 25.81 15.58
N LEU A 65 9.92 26.41 16.51
CA LEU A 65 10.79 27.57 16.25
C LEU A 65 12.16 27.17 15.69
N ARG A 66 12.60 25.93 15.94
CA ARG A 66 13.89 25.39 15.50
C ARG A 66 13.70 23.95 14.98
N PRO A 67 12.97 23.80 13.86
CA PRO A 67 12.63 22.50 13.32
C PRO A 67 13.89 21.74 12.88
N ILE A 68 13.79 20.41 12.79
CA ILE A 68 14.84 19.61 12.13
C ILE A 68 14.81 19.94 10.63
N LEU A 69 15.97 20.22 10.04
CA LEU A 69 16.06 20.51 8.61
C LEU A 69 16.26 19.20 7.84
N GLY A 70 15.32 18.91 6.95
CA GLY A 70 15.36 17.71 6.10
C GLY A 70 14.69 16.48 6.72
N LEU A 71 13.89 15.81 5.89
CA LEU A 71 13.07 14.67 6.34
C LEU A 71 13.90 13.41 6.64
N GLN A 72 14.91 13.10 5.82
CA GLN A 72 15.76 11.93 6.05
C GLN A 72 16.44 12.01 7.41
N ARG A 73 16.99 13.19 7.75
CA ARG A 73 17.61 13.43 9.06
C ARG A 73 16.62 13.31 10.21
N ALA A 74 15.43 13.88 10.07
CA ALA A 74 14.38 13.76 11.08
C ALA A 74 13.98 12.29 11.32
N VAL A 75 13.83 11.50 10.25
CA VAL A 75 13.56 10.06 10.36
C VAL A 75 14.70 9.32 11.02
N GLU A 76 15.97 9.60 10.70
CA GLU A 76 17.13 8.95 11.34
C GLU A 76 17.10 9.10 12.87
N ILE A 77 16.87 10.32 13.37
CA ILE A 77 16.92 10.61 14.81
C ILE A 77 15.61 10.29 15.55
N ALA A 78 14.50 10.09 14.83
CA ALA A 78 13.21 9.76 15.41
C ALA A 78 13.25 8.39 16.10
N LYS A 79 12.52 8.28 17.20
CA LYS A 79 12.34 7.05 17.96
C LYS A 79 11.03 6.37 17.60
N HIS A 80 10.89 5.12 18.03
CA HIS A 80 9.65 4.36 17.88
C HIS A 80 8.48 5.13 18.50
N GLY A 81 7.42 5.31 17.71
CA GLY A 81 6.18 5.98 18.07
C GLY A 81 6.20 7.50 17.91
N ASP A 82 7.31 8.13 17.49
CA ASP A 82 7.40 9.59 17.38
C ASP A 82 6.46 10.15 16.28
N LEU A 83 6.02 11.40 16.47
CA LEU A 83 5.25 12.17 15.51
C LEU A 83 6.14 13.22 14.82
N LEU A 84 6.23 13.13 13.49
CA LEU A 84 6.89 14.10 12.63
C LEU A 84 5.84 15.01 11.97
N LEU A 85 5.84 16.29 12.33
CA LEU A 85 5.00 17.32 11.72
C LEU A 85 5.80 18.08 10.67
N LEU A 86 5.47 17.86 9.40
CA LEU A 86 6.14 18.49 8.28
C LEU A 86 5.53 19.86 8.02
N GLN A 87 6.38 20.88 8.02
CA GLN A 87 6.01 22.22 7.56
C GLN A 87 5.68 22.21 6.05
N GLU A 88 5.12 23.31 5.57
CA GLU A 88 4.92 23.49 4.14
C GLU A 88 6.26 23.55 3.39
N GLY A 89 6.25 23.07 2.15
CA GLY A 89 7.41 23.07 1.28
C GLY A 89 7.69 21.72 0.62
N THR A 90 8.82 21.66 -0.07
CA THR A 90 9.26 20.48 -0.81
C THR A 90 10.46 19.84 -0.14
N TYR A 91 10.32 18.56 0.21
CA TYR A 91 11.36 17.71 0.76
C TYR A 91 11.94 16.88 -0.39
N ASP A 92 13.03 17.35 -0.99
CA ASP A 92 13.76 16.63 -2.03
C ASP A 92 14.68 15.60 -1.37
N LEU A 93 14.33 14.32 -1.52
CA LEU A 93 15.08 13.22 -0.91
C LEU A 93 16.27 12.85 -1.78
N ILE A 94 17.37 12.47 -1.13
CA ILE A 94 18.56 11.93 -1.79
C ILE A 94 18.42 10.40 -1.78
N PRO A 95 18.30 9.75 -2.96
CA PRO A 95 18.18 8.30 -3.02
C PRO A 95 19.40 7.60 -2.43
N GLN A 96 19.16 6.56 -1.63
CA GLN A 96 20.19 5.72 -1.03
C GLN A 96 20.18 4.35 -1.70
N ALA A 97 21.36 3.77 -1.93
CA ALA A 97 21.46 2.41 -2.43
C ALA A 97 20.90 1.42 -1.41
N TYR A 98 20.11 0.46 -1.87
CA TYR A 98 19.49 -0.57 -1.05
C TYR A 98 19.52 -1.91 -1.81
N VAL A 99 19.70 -3.01 -1.07
CA VAL A 99 19.66 -4.35 -1.64
C VAL A 99 18.35 -4.99 -1.23
N GLU A 100 17.47 -5.15 -2.21
CA GLU A 100 16.26 -5.94 -2.04
C GLU A 100 16.64 -7.42 -2.05
N ARG A 101 16.34 -8.11 -0.95
CA ARG A 101 16.66 -9.53 -0.75
C ARG A 101 15.49 -10.45 -1.05
N ARG A 102 14.33 -9.87 -1.37
CA ARG A 102 13.09 -10.60 -1.64
C ARG A 102 12.44 -9.97 -2.85
N VAL A 103 12.43 -10.66 -3.97
CA VAL A 103 11.89 -10.09 -5.21
C VAL A 103 10.39 -10.29 -5.24
N GLY A 104 9.64 -9.18 -5.23
CA GLY A 104 8.17 -9.25 -5.23
C GLY A 104 7.60 -9.79 -6.55
N ASN A 105 8.19 -9.41 -7.69
CA ASN A 105 7.73 -9.80 -9.02
C ASN A 105 8.63 -10.88 -9.65
N ALA A 106 8.69 -12.05 -9.02
CA ALA A 106 9.46 -13.19 -9.49
C ALA A 106 8.77 -14.52 -9.23
N ALA A 107 9.19 -15.54 -9.96
CA ALA A 107 8.82 -16.93 -9.66
C ALA A 107 9.36 -17.35 -8.29
N ASP A 108 8.75 -18.37 -7.68
CA ASP A 108 9.10 -18.83 -6.33
C ASP A 108 10.58 -19.21 -6.19
N ALA A 109 11.16 -19.81 -7.24
CA ALA A 109 12.59 -20.16 -7.28
C ALA A 109 13.52 -18.94 -7.19
N ASP A 110 13.06 -17.78 -7.64
CA ASP A 110 13.82 -16.53 -7.70
C ASP A 110 13.43 -15.54 -6.59
N TYR A 111 12.49 -15.92 -5.71
CA TYR A 111 11.98 -15.05 -4.65
C TYR A 111 13.10 -14.50 -3.74
N ARG A 112 14.16 -15.28 -3.50
CA ARG A 112 15.32 -14.89 -2.68
C ARG A 112 16.47 -14.28 -3.47
N ALA A 113 16.28 -13.99 -4.75
CA ALA A 113 17.30 -13.29 -5.52
C ALA A 113 17.55 -11.89 -4.95
N GLU A 114 18.80 -11.46 -4.95
CA GLU A 114 19.14 -10.09 -4.58
C GLU A 114 19.09 -9.18 -5.80
N ILE A 115 18.47 -8.01 -5.66
CA ILE A 115 18.45 -6.97 -6.69
C ILE A 115 18.84 -5.63 -6.07
N SER A 116 19.58 -4.82 -6.82
CA SER A 116 19.92 -3.46 -6.41
C SER A 116 18.77 -2.52 -6.74
N VAL A 117 18.35 -1.75 -5.75
CA VAL A 117 17.36 -0.69 -5.88
C VAL A 117 17.85 0.56 -5.15
N SER A 118 17.16 1.67 -5.35
CA SER A 118 17.33 2.89 -4.55
C SER A 118 16.10 3.13 -3.68
N VAL A 119 16.32 3.64 -2.47
CA VAL A 119 15.26 4.04 -1.52
C VAL A 119 15.36 5.53 -1.26
N GLY A 120 14.26 6.26 -1.36
CA GLY A 120 14.22 7.69 -1.05
C GLY A 120 14.18 7.94 0.46
N LEU A 121 13.23 7.30 1.15
CA LEU A 121 13.11 7.34 2.61
C LEU A 121 12.89 5.93 3.18
N LEU A 122 13.79 5.49 4.06
CA LEU A 122 13.68 4.20 4.75
C LEU A 122 13.17 4.42 6.18
N ILE A 123 12.04 3.80 6.51
CA ILE A 123 11.53 3.67 7.87
C ILE A 123 11.63 2.19 8.25
N GLU A 124 12.66 1.86 9.03
CA GLU A 124 12.95 0.49 9.43
C GLU A 124 12.94 0.30 10.95
N GLY A 125 12.29 -0.76 11.43
CA GLY A 125 12.35 -1.18 12.84
C GLY A 125 11.67 -0.22 13.83
N LYS A 126 10.97 0.82 13.35
CA LYS A 126 10.28 1.81 14.18
C LYS A 126 8.98 2.28 13.56
N ALA A 127 7.96 2.44 14.41
CA ALA A 127 6.71 3.09 14.07
C ALA A 127 6.89 4.60 14.03
N LEU A 128 6.36 5.26 13.00
CA LEU A 128 6.35 6.72 12.90
C LEU A 128 5.00 7.22 12.38
N SER A 129 4.58 8.38 12.88
CA SER A 129 3.52 9.18 12.25
C SER A 129 4.14 10.36 11.52
N ILE A 130 3.92 10.44 10.21
CA ILE A 130 4.45 11.52 9.36
C ILE A 130 3.26 12.29 8.77
N ILE A 131 3.08 13.52 9.22
CA ILE A 131 1.91 14.34 8.88
C ILE A 131 2.35 15.65 8.22
N GLY A 132 1.85 15.88 7.00
CA GLY A 132 2.05 17.13 6.29
C GLY A 132 1.08 18.23 6.70
N SER A 133 1.44 19.46 6.33
CA SER A 133 0.62 20.66 6.53
C SER A 133 -0.53 20.78 5.50
N GLY A 134 -0.62 19.85 4.56
CA GLY A 134 -1.59 19.87 3.47
C GLY A 134 -1.09 19.04 2.29
N ALA A 135 -1.94 18.20 1.68
CA ALA A 135 -1.55 17.46 0.47
C ALA A 135 -1.00 18.39 -0.63
N ALA A 136 -1.58 19.58 -0.81
CA ALA A 136 -1.10 20.58 -1.77
C ALA A 136 0.08 21.45 -1.28
N LYS A 137 0.46 21.36 0.00
CA LYS A 137 1.45 22.26 0.64
C LYS A 137 2.74 21.56 1.04
N THR A 138 2.67 20.27 1.36
CA THR A 138 3.81 19.45 1.78
C THR A 138 4.05 18.40 0.71
N VAL A 139 5.18 18.51 0.01
CA VAL A 139 5.56 17.62 -1.09
C VAL A 139 6.83 16.88 -0.71
N ILE A 140 6.80 15.55 -0.77
CA ILE A 140 8.00 14.70 -0.68
C ILE A 140 8.31 14.21 -2.10
N LYS A 141 9.48 14.61 -2.62
CA LYS A 141 10.02 14.11 -3.88
C LYS A 141 10.99 12.98 -3.58
N THR A 142 10.67 11.78 -4.03
CA THR A 142 11.37 10.58 -3.60
C THR A 142 12.63 10.29 -4.40
N ASN A 143 12.63 10.61 -5.70
CA ASN A 143 13.74 10.44 -6.64
C ASN A 143 14.31 9.01 -6.71
N ALA A 144 13.57 8.00 -6.23
CA ALA A 144 14.06 6.65 -6.02
C ALA A 144 13.12 5.60 -6.60
N ASN A 145 13.61 4.36 -6.73
CA ASN A 145 12.83 3.21 -7.15
C ASN A 145 11.78 2.85 -6.11
N TYR A 146 12.21 2.76 -4.85
CA TYR A 146 11.35 2.61 -3.70
C TYR A 146 11.24 3.98 -3.02
N GLY A 147 10.18 4.72 -3.32
CA GLY A 147 10.09 6.12 -2.94
C GLY A 147 10.15 6.32 -1.43
N VAL A 148 9.24 5.68 -0.71
CA VAL A 148 9.25 5.52 0.74
C VAL A 148 9.08 4.04 1.06
N LEU A 149 10.00 3.45 1.82
CA LEU A 149 9.96 2.06 2.24
C LEU A 149 9.69 1.99 3.75
N PHE A 150 8.58 1.35 4.13
CA PHE A 150 8.32 0.90 5.50
C PHE A 150 8.63 -0.59 5.61
N GLU A 151 9.64 -0.93 6.40
CA GLU A 151 10.09 -2.31 6.59
C GLU A 151 10.20 -2.64 8.09
N ASN A 152 9.43 -3.61 8.57
CA ASN A 152 9.37 -3.94 10.00
C ASN A 152 9.07 -2.70 10.88
N ALA A 153 8.28 -1.76 10.35
CA ALA A 153 8.05 -0.43 10.92
C ALA A 153 6.87 -0.39 11.91
N GLY A 154 6.42 -1.54 12.42
CA GLY A 154 5.27 -1.60 13.33
C GLY A 154 4.02 -0.95 12.74
N ARG A 155 3.31 -0.14 13.53
CA ARG A 155 2.12 0.62 13.11
C ARG A 155 2.48 2.07 12.82
N SER A 156 2.55 2.43 11.55
CA SER A 156 2.91 3.76 11.09
C SER A 156 1.75 4.50 10.43
N GLN A 157 1.92 5.81 10.23
CA GLN A 157 0.95 6.65 9.53
C GLN A 157 1.65 7.63 8.58
N LEU A 158 1.06 7.81 7.41
CA LEU A 158 1.40 8.86 6.45
C LEU A 158 0.13 9.66 6.12
N LYS A 159 0.15 10.96 6.36
CA LYS A 159 -1.07 11.78 6.25
C LYS A 159 -0.85 13.17 5.67
N ASN A 160 -1.83 13.63 4.89
CA ASN A 160 -1.98 15.04 4.47
C ASN A 160 -0.74 15.62 3.75
N LEU A 161 -0.20 14.87 2.80
CA LEU A 161 0.98 15.26 2.01
C LEU A 161 0.93 14.69 0.59
N THR A 162 1.81 15.18 -0.27
CA THR A 162 2.06 14.63 -1.60
C THR A 162 3.33 13.76 -1.60
N LEU A 163 3.26 12.55 -2.15
CA LEU A 163 4.40 11.75 -2.59
C LEU A 163 4.51 11.80 -4.12
N THR A 164 5.69 12.14 -4.64
CA THR A 164 5.94 12.23 -6.09
C THR A 164 7.40 11.94 -6.45
N GLY A 165 7.71 11.92 -7.75
CA GLY A 165 9.07 11.85 -8.25
C GLY A 165 9.70 10.47 -8.21
N GLY A 166 8.92 9.40 -8.03
CA GLY A 166 9.39 8.03 -8.12
C GLY A 166 10.01 7.73 -9.49
N VAL A 167 11.07 6.91 -9.48
CA VAL A 167 11.92 6.63 -10.65
C VAL A 167 12.00 5.14 -10.89
N ARG A 168 11.63 4.68 -12.09
CA ARG A 168 11.76 3.29 -12.48
C ARG A 168 13.23 2.88 -12.63
N GLY A 169 13.62 1.85 -11.90
CA GLY A 169 14.94 1.24 -11.91
C GLY A 169 15.16 0.30 -13.10
N LYS A 170 16.39 -0.21 -13.21
CA LYS A 170 16.81 -1.04 -14.35
C LYS A 170 16.32 -2.48 -14.27
N ASP A 171 16.12 -3.03 -13.07
CA ASP A 171 15.73 -4.43 -12.90
C ASP A 171 14.22 -4.61 -13.05
N GLY A 172 13.79 -5.34 -14.08
CA GLY A 172 12.40 -5.72 -14.37
C GLY A 172 11.64 -6.32 -13.20
N ARG A 173 12.35 -6.90 -12.23
CA ARG A 173 11.78 -7.67 -11.14
C ARG A 173 11.53 -6.84 -9.88
N SER A 174 12.10 -5.63 -9.77
CA SER A 174 11.81 -4.74 -8.65
C SER A 174 10.37 -4.25 -8.71
N THR A 175 9.71 -4.22 -7.55
CA THR A 175 8.35 -3.70 -7.40
C THR A 175 8.42 -2.20 -7.10
N ASP A 176 8.92 -1.44 -8.06
CA ASP A 176 9.14 0.00 -7.89
C ASP A 176 7.83 0.72 -7.58
N ALA A 177 7.82 1.52 -6.53
CA ALA A 177 6.63 2.22 -6.08
C ALA A 177 6.96 3.53 -5.37
N ALA A 178 6.03 4.48 -5.39
CA ALA A 178 6.14 5.67 -4.56
C ALA A 178 6.14 5.33 -3.07
N LEU A 179 5.39 4.29 -2.69
CA LEU A 179 5.30 3.77 -1.33
C LEU A 179 5.35 2.24 -1.35
N VAL A 180 6.31 1.66 -0.65
CA VAL A 180 6.47 0.20 -0.47
C VAL A 180 6.33 -0.12 1.02
N VAL A 181 5.54 -1.15 1.34
CA VAL A 181 5.31 -1.58 2.73
C VAL A 181 5.53 -3.08 2.86
N ARG A 182 6.36 -3.47 3.83
CA ARG A 182 6.72 -4.86 4.14
C ARG A 182 6.73 -5.06 5.65
N TYR A 183 6.15 -6.16 6.12
CA TYR A 183 6.08 -6.53 7.55
C TYR A 183 5.67 -5.38 8.48
N SER A 184 4.74 -4.55 8.00
CA SER A 184 4.35 -3.30 8.66
C SER A 184 2.87 -3.06 8.46
N TRP A 185 2.27 -2.35 9.40
CA TRP A 185 0.95 -1.77 9.27
C TRP A 185 1.08 -0.29 8.95
N LEU A 186 0.39 0.19 7.91
CA LEU A 186 0.46 1.59 7.50
C LEU A 186 -0.92 2.14 7.15
N ALA A 187 -1.30 3.22 7.82
CA ALA A 187 -2.39 4.08 7.40
C ALA A 187 -1.87 5.18 6.46
N VAL A 188 -2.47 5.29 5.28
CA VAL A 188 -2.20 6.33 4.28
C VAL A 188 -3.48 7.12 4.09
N GLU A 189 -3.49 8.38 4.51
CA GLU A 189 -4.73 9.15 4.65
C GLU A 189 -4.61 10.54 4.06
N ASP A 190 -5.61 10.95 3.27
CA ASP A 190 -5.68 12.32 2.77
C ASP A 190 -4.39 12.73 2.00
N CYS A 191 -3.78 11.76 1.31
CA CYS A 191 -2.52 11.93 0.58
C CYS A 191 -2.74 12.02 -0.93
N HIS A 192 -1.82 12.73 -1.60
CA HIS A 192 -1.69 12.67 -3.06
C HIS A 192 -0.47 11.81 -3.40
N ILE A 193 -0.64 10.73 -4.16
CA ILE A 193 0.45 9.85 -4.59
C ILE A 193 0.51 9.92 -6.10
N VAL A 194 1.27 10.90 -6.60
CA VAL A 194 1.11 11.40 -7.95
C VAL A 194 2.41 11.55 -8.73
N ASP A 195 2.30 11.41 -10.04
CA ASP A 195 3.36 11.74 -11.00
C ASP A 195 4.68 10.99 -10.71
N ASN A 196 4.57 9.73 -10.28
CA ASN A 196 5.71 8.80 -10.16
C ASN A 196 5.90 8.11 -11.50
N ASN A 197 6.51 8.82 -12.44
CA ASN A 197 6.51 8.46 -13.85
C ASN A 197 7.86 8.59 -14.55
N ARG A 198 8.93 8.78 -13.78
CA ARG A 198 10.28 8.84 -14.33
C ARG A 198 10.83 7.42 -14.54
N ALA A 199 11.80 7.31 -15.42
CA ALA A 199 12.65 6.14 -15.55
C ALA A 199 14.11 6.57 -15.47
N GLU A 200 14.96 5.72 -14.91
CA GLU A 200 16.41 5.89 -15.04
C GLU A 200 16.82 5.85 -16.51
N GLU A 201 17.95 6.49 -16.83
CA GLU A 201 18.52 6.42 -18.16
C GLU A 201 18.86 4.95 -18.52
N GLY A 202 18.32 4.48 -19.65
CA GLY A 202 18.41 3.08 -20.07
C GLY A 202 17.58 2.10 -19.25
N GLY A 203 16.74 2.58 -18.33
CA GLY A 203 15.83 1.76 -17.54
C GLY A 203 14.69 1.18 -18.38
N ALA A 204 14.20 0.00 -17.99
CA ALA A 204 13.03 -0.59 -18.60
C ALA A 204 11.80 0.29 -18.33
N THR A 205 10.97 0.56 -19.34
CA THR A 205 9.69 1.26 -19.16
C THR A 205 8.58 0.33 -18.67
N TYR A 206 8.88 -0.97 -18.53
CA TYR A 206 7.94 -2.03 -18.17
C TYR A 206 8.59 -3.05 -17.22
N PRO A 207 7.92 -3.43 -16.11
CA PRO A 207 6.80 -2.70 -15.49
C PRO A 207 7.24 -1.27 -15.10
N GLY A 208 6.30 -0.36 -14.84
CA GLY A 208 6.60 1.04 -14.42
C GLY A 208 6.68 1.19 -12.90
N VAL A 209 6.40 2.39 -12.39
CA VAL A 209 6.33 2.72 -10.96
C VAL A 209 4.88 2.66 -10.47
N ILE A 210 4.66 1.93 -9.37
CA ILE A 210 3.38 1.76 -8.69
C ILE A 210 3.11 2.96 -7.77
N GLY A 211 1.85 3.31 -7.53
CA GLY A 211 1.50 4.29 -6.49
C GLY A 211 1.79 3.75 -5.08
N VAL A 212 1.02 2.74 -4.65
CA VAL A 212 1.19 2.08 -3.35
C VAL A 212 1.38 0.58 -3.53
N CYS A 213 2.44 0.02 -2.97
CA CYS A 213 2.75 -1.40 -3.03
C CYS A 213 2.76 -2.02 -1.62
N GLY A 214 1.86 -2.96 -1.38
CA GLY A 214 1.88 -3.84 -0.22
C GLY A 214 2.54 -5.17 -0.57
N ARG A 215 3.53 -5.55 0.21
CA ARG A 215 4.27 -6.81 0.06
C ARG A 215 4.19 -7.65 1.33
N GLU A 216 5.01 -8.68 1.43
CA GLU A 216 4.96 -9.69 2.49
C GLU A 216 4.73 -9.08 3.88
N GLY A 217 3.75 -9.60 4.60
CA GLY A 217 3.38 -9.18 5.94
C GLY A 217 2.84 -7.75 6.05
N SER A 218 2.56 -7.07 4.94
CA SER A 218 1.99 -5.72 4.97
C SER A 218 0.51 -5.72 5.28
N ALA A 219 0.09 -4.70 6.02
CA ALA A 219 -1.31 -4.40 6.28
C ALA A 219 -1.57 -2.91 6.03
N LEU A 220 -2.34 -2.60 4.99
CA LEU A 220 -2.55 -1.24 4.52
C LEU A 220 -3.97 -0.76 4.78
N MET A 221 -4.10 0.50 5.17
CA MET A 221 -5.34 1.26 5.06
C MET A 221 -5.07 2.48 4.20
N VAL A 222 -5.60 2.52 2.99
CA VAL A 222 -5.43 3.63 2.05
C VAL A 222 -6.77 4.33 1.90
N ARG A 223 -6.91 5.53 2.46
CA ARG A 223 -8.20 6.22 2.53
C ARG A 223 -8.14 7.67 2.09
N ARG A 224 -9.18 8.11 1.37
CA ARG A 224 -9.32 9.50 0.90
C ARG A 224 -8.09 10.02 0.16
N CYS A 225 -7.43 9.13 -0.59
CA CYS A 225 -6.23 9.46 -1.33
C CYS A 225 -6.54 9.73 -2.80
N THR A 226 -5.75 10.61 -3.41
CA THR A 226 -5.68 10.74 -4.87
C THR A 226 -4.41 10.04 -5.35
N ILE A 227 -4.54 8.98 -6.14
CA ILE A 227 -3.44 8.19 -6.65
C ILE A 227 -3.47 8.28 -8.17
N ARG A 228 -2.59 9.08 -8.78
CA ARG A 228 -2.66 9.31 -10.23
C ARG A 228 -1.35 9.53 -10.95
N GLY A 229 -1.30 9.20 -12.24
CA GLY A 229 -0.14 9.48 -13.07
C GLY A 229 1.09 8.68 -12.67
N ASN A 230 0.89 7.50 -12.06
CA ASN A 230 1.94 6.53 -11.79
C ASN A 230 2.07 5.63 -13.03
N THR A 231 3.29 5.28 -13.45
CA THR A 231 3.48 4.62 -14.76
C THR A 231 2.99 3.19 -14.82
N TRP A 232 2.71 2.53 -13.70
CA TRP A 232 2.22 1.15 -13.64
C TRP A 232 0.86 1.02 -12.94
N ASP A 233 0.83 0.41 -11.76
CA ASP A 233 -0.39 0.18 -10.98
C ASP A 233 -0.70 1.38 -10.07
N GLY A 234 -1.98 1.55 -9.71
CA GLY A 234 -2.37 2.51 -8.69
C GLY A 234 -2.03 2.00 -7.29
N VAL A 235 -2.70 0.92 -6.89
CA VAL A 235 -2.40 0.16 -5.67
C VAL A 235 -2.18 -1.30 -6.06
N ALA A 236 -1.09 -1.90 -5.59
CA ALA A 236 -0.78 -3.30 -5.84
C ALA A 236 -0.47 -4.05 -4.54
N LEU A 237 -1.06 -5.23 -4.37
CA LEU A 237 -0.73 -6.18 -3.31
C LEU A 237 -0.11 -7.43 -3.90
N TYR A 238 1.08 -7.74 -3.42
CA TYR A 238 1.91 -8.84 -3.89
C TYR A 238 1.94 -10.00 -2.88
N ARG A 239 2.71 -11.02 -3.23
CA ARG A 239 2.82 -12.30 -2.52
C ARG A 239 3.20 -12.21 -1.04
N SER A 240 2.88 -13.28 -0.33
CA SER A 240 3.45 -13.61 0.98
C SER A 240 4.91 -14.08 0.90
N ASP A 241 5.56 -14.15 2.05
CA ASP A 241 6.82 -14.86 2.22
C ASP A 241 6.53 -16.36 2.45
N PRO A 242 7.03 -17.25 1.59
CA PRO A 242 6.76 -18.68 1.65
C PRO A 242 7.26 -19.35 2.95
N GLU A 243 8.18 -18.71 3.69
CA GLU A 243 8.71 -19.23 4.96
C GLU A 243 8.04 -18.60 6.19
N VAL A 244 7.28 -17.52 6.02
CA VAL A 244 6.60 -16.84 7.13
C VAL A 244 5.11 -17.07 7.02
N ARG A 245 4.58 -17.89 7.92
CA ARG A 245 3.13 -18.12 8.02
C ARG A 245 2.39 -16.79 8.21
N GLU A 246 1.21 -16.66 7.61
CA GLU A 246 0.34 -15.49 7.75
C GLU A 246 0.99 -14.17 7.29
N SER A 247 1.94 -14.24 6.34
CA SER A 247 2.59 -13.07 5.75
C SER A 247 1.92 -12.58 4.47
N GLN A 248 0.63 -12.91 4.24
CA GLN A 248 -0.09 -12.38 3.08
C GLN A 248 -0.20 -10.85 3.19
N ALA A 249 0.07 -10.14 2.09
CA ALA A 249 -0.21 -8.72 2.00
C ALA A 249 -1.73 -8.48 2.07
N ARG A 250 -2.16 -7.50 2.86
CA ARG A 250 -3.57 -7.13 2.99
C ARG A 250 -3.81 -5.64 2.90
N ALA A 251 -4.92 -5.23 2.30
CA ALA A 251 -5.34 -3.82 2.31
C ALA A 251 -6.85 -3.58 2.37
N LEU A 252 -7.21 -2.48 3.04
CA LEU A 252 -8.45 -1.76 2.85
C LEU A 252 -8.16 -0.49 2.05
N ILE A 253 -8.84 -0.30 0.93
CA ILE A 253 -8.74 0.85 0.04
C ILE A 253 -10.11 1.50 -0.02
N GLU A 254 -10.27 2.67 0.58
CA GLU A 254 -11.58 3.33 0.68
C GLU A 254 -11.57 4.80 0.28
N ASP A 255 -12.68 5.25 -0.33
CA ASP A 255 -12.90 6.67 -0.66
C ASP A 255 -11.76 7.30 -1.49
N CYS A 256 -11.07 6.50 -2.31
CA CYS A 256 -9.95 6.97 -3.13
C CYS A 256 -10.38 7.36 -4.55
N ASP A 257 -9.58 8.20 -5.19
CA ASP A 257 -9.60 8.44 -6.63
C ASP A 257 -8.28 7.94 -7.24
N ILE A 258 -8.36 6.85 -8.01
CA ILE A 258 -7.21 6.13 -8.56
C ILE A 258 -7.28 6.21 -10.09
N SER A 259 -6.35 6.94 -10.71
CA SER A 259 -6.43 7.18 -12.15
C SER A 259 -5.10 7.26 -12.90
N GLN A 260 -5.14 7.05 -14.22
CA GLN A 260 -4.00 7.28 -15.12
C GLN A 260 -2.77 6.41 -14.80
N GLY A 261 -2.74 5.19 -15.34
CA GLY A 261 -1.56 4.33 -15.34
C GLY A 261 -1.58 3.27 -16.45
N ASN A 262 -0.52 2.47 -16.56
CA ASN A 262 -0.41 1.44 -17.60
C ASN A 262 -0.71 0.01 -17.14
N GLY A 263 -0.77 -0.23 -15.84
CA GLY A 263 -1.11 -1.52 -15.28
C GLY A 263 -2.58 -1.60 -14.85
N VAL A 264 -2.77 -2.00 -13.60
CA VAL A 264 -4.06 -2.17 -12.93
C VAL A 264 -4.28 -1.01 -11.96
N GLY A 265 -5.47 -0.42 -11.93
CA GLY A 265 -5.81 0.60 -10.94
C GLY A 265 -5.67 0.07 -9.51
N VAL A 266 -6.31 -1.07 -9.21
CA VAL A 266 -6.06 -1.86 -8.00
C VAL A 266 -5.81 -3.32 -8.36
N GLY A 267 -4.59 -3.80 -8.17
CA GLY A 267 -4.20 -5.20 -8.42
C GLY A 267 -3.93 -5.96 -7.13
N VAL A 268 -4.58 -7.09 -6.94
CA VAL A 268 -4.29 -8.02 -5.83
C VAL A 268 -3.89 -9.35 -6.45
N THR A 269 -2.70 -9.84 -6.12
CA THR A 269 -2.07 -10.94 -6.86
C THR A 269 -1.36 -11.93 -5.93
N TRP A 270 -0.94 -13.07 -6.47
CA TRP A 270 -0.48 -14.24 -5.72
C TRP A 270 -1.50 -14.66 -4.67
N ASP A 271 -1.20 -14.55 -3.38
CA ASP A 271 -2.06 -14.98 -2.27
C ASP A 271 -2.52 -13.80 -1.41
N ALA A 272 -2.41 -12.57 -1.92
CA ALA A 272 -2.81 -11.37 -1.19
C ALA A 272 -4.34 -11.24 -1.00
N PHE A 273 -4.71 -10.42 -0.03
CA PHE A 273 -6.10 -10.09 0.29
C PHE A 273 -6.38 -8.59 0.13
N GLY A 274 -7.47 -8.21 -0.53
CA GLY A 274 -7.85 -6.80 -0.62
C GLY A 274 -9.34 -6.55 -0.46
N MET A 275 -9.66 -5.35 0.03
CA MET A 275 -11.01 -4.80 0.01
C MET A 275 -10.98 -3.38 -0.56
N VAL A 276 -11.84 -3.12 -1.55
CA VAL A 276 -11.98 -1.81 -2.20
C VAL A 276 -13.41 -1.32 -1.99
N VAL A 277 -13.56 -0.12 -1.41
CA VAL A 277 -14.87 0.42 -1.01
C VAL A 277 -15.00 1.87 -1.46
N ARG A 278 -16.15 2.26 -2.04
CA ARG A 278 -16.46 3.67 -2.40
C ARG A 278 -15.34 4.37 -3.18
N THR A 279 -14.61 3.62 -4.00
CA THR A 279 -13.41 4.10 -4.70
C THR A 279 -13.71 4.30 -6.19
N LYS A 280 -13.11 5.34 -6.78
CA LYS A 280 -13.15 5.58 -8.22
C LYS A 280 -11.87 5.07 -8.84
N VAL A 281 -11.99 4.25 -9.89
CA VAL A 281 -10.85 3.72 -10.64
C VAL A 281 -11.06 3.94 -12.12
N HIS A 282 -10.17 4.70 -12.78
CA HIS A 282 -10.33 5.04 -14.20
C HIS A 282 -9.03 5.27 -14.98
N ASN A 283 -9.08 5.11 -16.30
CA ASN A 283 -7.95 5.37 -17.22
C ASN A 283 -6.70 4.51 -16.96
N TYR A 284 -6.85 3.25 -16.57
CA TYR A 284 -5.80 2.22 -16.54
C TYR A 284 -5.94 1.26 -17.72
N TRP A 285 -5.02 0.30 -17.84
CA TRP A 285 -5.26 -0.85 -18.73
C TRP A 285 -6.32 -1.78 -18.16
N LYS A 286 -6.26 -2.05 -16.85
CA LYS A 286 -7.30 -2.77 -16.09
C LYS A 286 -7.75 -1.93 -14.91
N GLY A 287 -9.03 -1.95 -14.57
CA GLY A 287 -9.56 -1.23 -13.41
C GLY A 287 -9.17 -1.90 -12.09
N ILE A 288 -9.89 -2.94 -11.70
CA ILE A 288 -9.66 -3.66 -10.45
C ILE A 288 -9.51 -5.15 -10.76
N GLY A 289 -8.44 -5.77 -10.27
CA GLY A 289 -8.10 -7.15 -10.63
C GLY A 289 -7.65 -8.01 -9.47
N ALA A 290 -8.19 -9.24 -9.41
CA ALA A 290 -7.68 -10.33 -8.59
C ALA A 290 -6.96 -11.36 -9.48
N PHE A 291 -5.74 -11.72 -9.12
CA PHE A 291 -4.85 -12.60 -9.89
C PHE A 291 -4.25 -13.70 -9.01
N GLY A 292 -3.83 -14.82 -9.59
CA GLY A 292 -3.23 -15.93 -8.83
C GLY A 292 -4.26 -16.59 -7.92
N ASN A 293 -3.93 -16.76 -6.64
CA ASN A 293 -4.75 -17.35 -5.59
C ASN A 293 -5.33 -16.30 -4.63
N SER A 294 -5.44 -15.04 -5.10
CA SER A 294 -5.78 -13.90 -4.26
C SER A 294 -7.28 -13.83 -3.96
N VAL A 295 -7.61 -13.01 -2.97
CA VAL A 295 -9.00 -12.71 -2.58
C VAL A 295 -9.22 -11.21 -2.64
N LEU A 296 -10.19 -10.76 -3.43
CA LEU A 296 -10.53 -9.35 -3.56
C LEU A 296 -12.03 -9.13 -3.41
N ARG A 297 -12.39 -8.16 -2.57
CA ARG A 297 -13.78 -7.70 -2.39
C ARG A 297 -13.92 -6.26 -2.84
N VAL A 298 -14.93 -5.97 -3.66
CA VAL A 298 -15.14 -4.65 -4.27
C VAL A 298 -16.58 -4.21 -4.06
N TYR A 299 -16.76 -3.10 -3.36
CA TYR A 299 -18.08 -2.61 -2.95
C TYR A 299 -18.29 -1.14 -3.28
N ASN A 300 -19.50 -0.80 -3.74
CA ASN A 300 -19.96 0.58 -3.88
C ASN A 300 -18.98 1.46 -4.69
N SER A 301 -18.22 0.88 -5.62
CA SER A 301 -17.12 1.53 -6.32
C SER A 301 -17.49 1.80 -7.78
N SER A 302 -16.79 2.76 -8.39
CA SER A 302 -16.97 3.13 -9.79
C SER A 302 -15.73 2.77 -10.59
N VAL A 303 -15.87 1.93 -11.62
CA VAL A 303 -14.77 1.47 -12.47
C VAL A 303 -15.08 1.77 -13.92
N PHE A 304 -14.33 2.70 -14.52
CA PHE A 304 -14.72 3.24 -15.82
C PHE A 304 -13.57 3.73 -16.69
N ASN A 305 -13.83 3.88 -17.98
CA ASN A 305 -12.86 4.37 -18.97
C ASN A 305 -11.52 3.61 -18.91
N GLN A 306 -11.56 2.32 -18.58
CA GLN A 306 -10.39 1.47 -18.67
C GLN A 306 -10.12 1.18 -20.15
N ARG A 307 -8.84 1.16 -20.55
CA ARG A 307 -8.46 0.80 -21.93
C ARG A 307 -8.83 -0.64 -22.27
N GLY A 308 -8.70 -1.54 -21.29
CA GLY A 308 -9.06 -2.95 -21.40
C GLY A 308 -10.24 -3.29 -20.51
N TRP A 309 -9.95 -3.78 -19.32
CA TRP A 309 -10.94 -4.46 -18.46
C TRP A 309 -11.38 -3.59 -17.30
N GLY A 310 -12.67 -3.63 -16.94
CA GLY A 310 -13.21 -3.01 -15.73
C GLY A 310 -12.79 -3.78 -14.47
N ILE A 311 -13.56 -4.80 -14.09
CA ILE A 311 -13.25 -5.69 -12.95
C ILE A 311 -12.92 -7.10 -13.45
N VAL A 312 -11.80 -7.68 -13.01
CA VAL A 312 -11.36 -9.00 -13.47
C VAL A 312 -10.94 -9.92 -12.32
N ALA A 313 -11.25 -11.21 -12.43
CA ALA A 313 -10.66 -12.29 -11.65
C ALA A 313 -10.00 -13.32 -12.58
N THR A 314 -8.79 -13.78 -12.27
CA THR A 314 -8.10 -14.82 -13.04
C THR A 314 -7.13 -15.62 -12.17
N GLY A 315 -6.69 -16.79 -12.63
CA GLY A 315 -6.00 -17.79 -11.81
C GLY A 315 -7.00 -18.62 -11.01
N ASP A 316 -6.68 -18.88 -9.74
CA ASP A 316 -7.59 -19.48 -8.75
C ASP A 316 -8.21 -18.42 -7.82
N ALA A 317 -8.17 -17.15 -8.25
CA ALA A 317 -8.57 -16.01 -7.46
C ALA A 317 -10.08 -16.03 -7.12
N TYR A 318 -10.40 -15.47 -5.96
CA TYR A 318 -11.78 -15.21 -5.54
C TYR A 318 -12.10 -13.72 -5.61
N MET A 319 -13.19 -13.37 -6.30
CA MET A 319 -13.68 -11.99 -6.40
C MET A 319 -15.12 -11.88 -5.89
N GLU A 320 -15.37 -11.02 -4.90
CA GLU A 320 -16.72 -10.56 -4.60
C GLU A 320 -16.88 -9.12 -5.07
N ALA A 321 -17.73 -8.86 -6.07
CA ALA A 321 -18.04 -7.50 -6.50
C ALA A 321 -19.54 -7.22 -6.34
N SER A 322 -19.88 -6.28 -5.44
CA SER A 322 -21.28 -5.91 -5.18
C SER A 322 -21.53 -4.41 -5.22
N ASN A 323 -22.68 -4.02 -5.78
CA ASN A 323 -23.14 -2.62 -5.82
C ASN A 323 -22.18 -1.66 -6.53
N ASN A 324 -21.45 -2.13 -7.55
CA ASN A 324 -20.50 -1.31 -8.30
C ASN A 324 -21.14 -0.74 -9.57
N VAL A 325 -20.59 0.38 -10.05
CA VAL A 325 -20.89 0.95 -11.37
C VAL A 325 -19.70 0.72 -12.27
N ILE A 326 -19.89 -0.04 -13.34
CA ILE A 326 -18.84 -0.50 -14.25
C ILE A 326 -19.19 -0.07 -15.67
N PHE A 327 -18.57 0.99 -16.18
CA PHE A 327 -19.03 1.61 -17.42
C PHE A 327 -17.92 2.08 -18.37
N SER A 328 -18.21 2.04 -19.67
CA SER A 328 -17.32 2.62 -20.69
C SER A 328 -15.89 2.07 -20.67
N ASN A 329 -15.72 0.78 -20.36
CA ASN A 329 -14.43 0.09 -20.45
C ASN A 329 -14.23 -0.51 -21.84
N GLY A 330 -13.00 -0.47 -22.35
CA GLY A 330 -12.69 -0.69 -23.76
C GLY A 330 -12.91 -2.12 -24.26
N THR A 331 -12.76 -3.14 -23.42
CA THR A 331 -12.89 -4.54 -23.86
C THR A 331 -13.89 -5.34 -23.04
N THR A 332 -13.93 -5.16 -21.72
CA THR A 332 -14.81 -5.97 -20.87
C THR A 332 -15.17 -5.22 -19.63
N GLY A 333 -16.46 -5.18 -19.28
CA GLY A 333 -16.90 -4.60 -18.01
C GLY A 333 -16.44 -5.43 -16.82
N MET A 334 -16.80 -6.71 -16.81
CA MET A 334 -16.51 -7.63 -15.71
C MET A 334 -16.26 -9.05 -16.22
N ALA A 335 -15.24 -9.73 -15.69
CA ALA A 335 -14.93 -11.11 -16.10
C ALA A 335 -14.33 -11.97 -14.98
N ALA A 336 -14.70 -13.25 -14.98
CA ALA A 336 -13.88 -14.34 -14.45
C ALA A 336 -13.21 -15.04 -15.64
N TRP A 337 -11.90 -14.83 -15.81
CA TRP A 337 -11.19 -15.11 -17.06
C TRP A 337 -10.62 -16.53 -17.16
N SER A 338 -10.32 -17.16 -16.03
CA SER A 338 -9.82 -18.55 -15.95
C SER A 338 -10.91 -19.51 -15.48
N SER A 339 -10.78 -20.79 -15.85
CA SER A 339 -11.71 -21.86 -15.43
C SER A 339 -11.82 -22.03 -13.90
N ASN A 340 -10.79 -21.62 -13.17
CA ASN A 340 -10.71 -21.76 -11.72
C ASN A 340 -11.03 -20.47 -10.96
N ALA A 341 -11.12 -19.33 -11.67
CA ALA A 341 -11.52 -18.08 -11.04
C ALA A 341 -12.96 -18.22 -10.54
N ARG A 342 -13.18 -17.82 -9.30
CA ARG A 342 -14.47 -17.95 -8.61
C ARG A 342 -14.88 -16.60 -8.04
N GLY A 343 -16.17 -16.44 -7.76
CA GLY A 343 -16.64 -15.19 -7.22
C GLY A 343 -18.14 -15.05 -7.13
N VAL A 344 -18.54 -13.91 -6.56
CA VAL A 344 -19.94 -13.50 -6.45
C VAL A 344 -20.06 -12.10 -7.04
N PHE A 345 -20.94 -11.97 -8.02
CA PHE A 345 -21.26 -10.70 -8.65
C PHE A 345 -22.73 -10.38 -8.44
N ARG A 346 -23.04 -9.34 -7.68
CA ARG A 346 -24.43 -9.00 -7.33
C ARG A 346 -24.68 -7.50 -7.38
N ASN A 347 -25.86 -7.10 -7.86
CA ASN A 347 -26.33 -5.72 -7.84
C ASN A 347 -25.36 -4.70 -8.51
N ASN A 348 -24.57 -5.12 -9.49
CA ASN A 348 -23.69 -4.21 -10.22
C ASN A 348 -24.45 -3.60 -11.41
N ILE A 349 -24.18 -2.34 -11.72
CA ILE A 349 -24.64 -1.67 -12.93
C ILE A 349 -23.49 -1.76 -13.95
N ILE A 350 -23.71 -2.48 -15.06
CA ILE A 350 -22.70 -2.70 -16.10
C ILE A 350 -23.25 -2.19 -17.43
N ALA A 351 -22.65 -1.14 -18.00
CA ALA A 351 -23.17 -0.49 -19.20
C ALA A 351 -22.07 0.04 -20.12
N ASN A 352 -22.32 0.02 -21.42
CA ASN A 352 -21.45 0.62 -22.45
C ASN A 352 -20.00 0.13 -22.42
N ASN A 353 -19.76 -1.14 -22.07
CA ASN A 353 -18.44 -1.75 -22.17
C ASN A 353 -18.29 -2.45 -23.53
N GLY A 354 -17.05 -2.62 -24.00
CA GLY A 354 -16.72 -3.29 -25.25
C GLY A 354 -17.10 -4.77 -25.33
#